data_AF-A0A285P4X5-F1
#
_entry.id   AF-A0A285P4X5-F1
#
_cell.length_a   1.000
_cell.length_b   1.000
_cell.length_c   1.000
_cell.angle_alpha   90.00
_cell.angle_beta   90.00
_cell.angle_gamma   90.00
#
_symmetry.space_group_name_H-M   'P 1'
#
loop_
_entity.id
_entity.type
_entity.pdbx_description
1 polymer ?
#
loop_
_entity_poly.entity_id
_entity_poly.type
_entity_poly.pdbx_seq_one_letter_code
_entity_poly.pdbx_strand_id
1 'polypeptide(L)'
;MEDLKSALSTLDPPLKHKIAYSDQTMLIELWDPEANASVSRLIEPWQYQNRDLLHVIVLHAINELKRKGSRAQLQVLPLINGRKMEASDFTAD
;
A
#
# COMPACT_ATOMS: atom_id res chain seq x y z
N MET A 1 -8.22 7.31 1.34
CA MET A 1 -7.15 7.24 2.34
C MET A 1 -7.35 6.07 3.30
N GLU A 2 -8.37 6.11 4.14
CA GLU A 2 -8.71 5.02 5.06
C GLU A 2 -8.86 3.68 4.34
N ASP A 3 -9.53 3.63 3.19
CA ASP A 3 -9.66 2.43 2.35
C ASP A 3 -8.32 1.71 2.06
N LEU A 4 -7.23 2.43 1.76
CA LEU A 4 -5.92 1.82 1.51
C LEU A 4 -5.33 1.24 2.79
N LYS A 5 -5.42 1.99 3.91
CA LYS A 5 -4.95 1.53 5.22
C LYS A 5 -5.74 0.31 5.68
N SER A 6 -7.05 0.29 5.47
CA SER A 6 -7.93 -0.85 5.74
C SER A 6 -7.56 -2.05 4.87
N ALA A 7 -7.37 -1.85 3.57
CA ALA A 7 -6.93 -2.91 2.64
C ALA A 7 -5.55 -3.49 3.00
N LEU A 8 -4.59 -2.67 3.44
CA LEU A 8 -3.30 -3.17 3.93
C LEU A 8 -3.40 -3.82 5.32
N SER A 9 -4.38 -3.42 6.14
CA SER A 9 -4.64 -4.04 7.44
C SER A 9 -5.20 -5.46 7.31
N THR A 10 -5.94 -5.79 6.24
CA THR A 10 -6.40 -7.17 6.00
C THR A 10 -5.28 -8.15 5.65
N LEU A 11 -4.07 -7.65 5.39
CA LEU A 11 -2.87 -8.47 5.14
C LEU A 11 -2.10 -8.80 6.42
N ASP A 12 -2.52 -8.27 7.57
CA ASP A 12 -1.96 -8.54 8.90
C ASP A 12 -2.84 -9.59 9.64
N PRO A 13 -2.35 -10.80 9.94
CA PRO A 13 -1.02 -11.36 9.63
C PRO A 13 -0.91 -11.95 8.20
N PRO A 14 0.32 -12.09 7.66
CA PRO A 14 1.61 -11.82 8.30
C PRO A 14 2.18 -10.41 8.04
N LEU A 15 1.61 -9.64 7.10
CA LEU A 15 2.20 -8.38 6.67
C LEU A 15 1.85 -7.23 7.60
N LYS A 16 2.87 -6.68 8.24
CA LYS A 16 2.80 -5.36 8.84
C LYS A 16 2.99 -4.29 7.76
N HIS A 17 2.40 -3.12 7.96
CA HIS A 17 2.50 -2.00 7.04
C HIS A 17 2.69 -0.67 7.78
N LYS A 18 3.27 0.30 7.08
CA LYS A 18 3.36 1.70 7.49
C LYS A 18 3.17 2.58 6.27
N ILE A 19 2.44 3.68 6.44
CA ILE A 19 2.23 4.70 5.41
C ILE A 19 2.70 6.04 6.01
N ALA A 20 3.52 6.78 5.27
CA ALA A 20 3.96 8.12 5.62
C ALA A 20 3.82 9.06 4.42
N TYR A 21 3.65 10.35 4.68
CA TYR A 21 3.57 11.40 3.65
C TYR A 21 4.67 12.42 3.89
N SER A 22 5.34 12.86 2.81
CA SER A 22 6.32 13.94 2.84
C SER A 22 6.21 14.73 1.54
N ASP A 23 5.96 16.04 1.64
CA ASP A 23 6.06 16.98 0.52
C ASP A 23 5.30 16.57 -0.75
N GLN A 24 4.13 15.94 -0.59
CA GLN A 24 3.26 15.34 -1.62
C GLN A 24 3.62 13.91 -2.08
N THR A 25 4.72 13.31 -1.63
CA THR A 25 5.00 11.88 -1.88
C THR A 25 4.40 10.99 -0.79
N MET A 26 4.00 9.77 -1.16
CA MET A 26 3.55 8.73 -0.23
C MET A 26 4.62 7.63 -0.14
N LEU A 27 5.13 7.36 1.07
CA LEU A 27 5.95 6.20 1.36
C LEU A 27 5.08 5.09 1.93
N ILE A 28 5.02 3.94 1.26
CA ILE A 28 4.47 2.69 1.80
C ILE A 28 5.63 1.76 2.14
N GLU A 29 5.67 1.27 3.37
CA GLU A 29 6.57 0.20 3.83
C GLU A 29 5.72 -1.02 4.18
N LEU A 30 6.06 -2.19 3.64
CA LEU A 30 5.43 -3.47 3.95
C LEU A 30 6.51 -4.46 4.42
N TRP A 31 6.24 -5.22 5.49
CA TRP A 31 7.17 -6.24 5.95
C TRP A 31 6.48 -7.46 6.57
N ASP A 32 7.10 -8.62 6.36
CA ASP A 32 6.78 -9.89 6.99
C ASP A 32 7.86 -10.17 8.06
N PRO A 33 7.53 -10.09 9.36
CA PRO A 33 8.51 -10.32 10.43
C PRO A 33 8.88 -11.80 10.58
N GLU A 34 8.05 -12.74 10.14
CA GLU A 34 8.35 -14.18 10.20
C GLU A 34 9.33 -14.59 9.09
N ALA A 35 9.17 -14.02 7.90
CA ALA A 35 10.07 -14.24 6.77
C ALA A 35 11.31 -13.32 6.76
N ASN A 36 11.42 -12.38 7.70
CA ASN A 36 12.42 -11.30 7.70
C ASN A 36 12.52 -10.57 6.34
N ALA A 37 11.35 -10.32 5.74
CA ALA A 37 11.24 -9.75 4.39
C ALA A 37 10.60 -8.36 4.45
N SER A 38 11.21 -7.36 3.83
CA SER A 38 10.67 -6.01 3.73
C SER A 38 10.72 -5.45 2.31
N VAL A 39 9.85 -4.48 2.03
CA VAL A 39 9.81 -3.73 0.78
C VAL A 39 9.26 -2.33 1.04
N SER A 40 9.83 -1.32 0.38
CA SER A 40 9.34 0.06 0.43
C SER A 40 9.02 0.57 -0.98
N ARG A 41 8.05 1.46 -1.07
CA ARG A 41 7.65 2.16 -2.30
C ARG A 41 7.42 3.63 -1.97
N LEU A 42 8.24 4.50 -2.58
CA LEU A 42 7.92 5.92 -2.70
C LEU A 42 6.99 6.07 -3.91
N ILE A 43 5.87 6.77 -3.73
CA ILE A 43 4.77 6.84 -4.68
C ILE A 43 4.43 8.31 -4.91
N GLU A 44 4.56 8.73 -6.16
CA GLU A 44 4.36 10.11 -6.61
C GLU A 44 2.87 10.51 -6.61
N PRO A 45 2.52 11.81 -6.55
CA PRO A 45 1.14 12.30 -6.60
C PRO A 45 0.28 11.65 -7.68
N TRP A 46 0.76 11.67 -8.93
CA TRP A 46 0.05 11.12 -10.08
C TRP A 46 -0.11 9.58 -10.02
N GLN A 47 0.73 8.89 -9.26
CA GLN A 47 0.67 7.44 -9.09
C GLN A 47 -0.38 7.02 -8.07
N TYR A 48 -0.52 7.73 -6.94
CA TYR A 48 -1.56 7.41 -5.95
C TYR A 48 -2.93 8.03 -6.27
N GLN A 49 -2.98 9.10 -7.07
CA GLN A 49 -4.22 9.61 -7.67
C GLN A 49 -4.81 8.62 -8.69
N ASN A 50 -3.95 7.88 -9.41
CA ASN A 50 -4.36 6.78 -10.28
C ASN A 50 -4.51 5.48 -9.46
N ARG A 51 -5.76 5.13 -9.14
CA ARG A 51 -6.09 3.98 -8.26
C ARG A 51 -5.63 2.63 -8.81
N ASP A 52 -5.73 2.41 -10.12
CA ASP A 52 -5.30 1.15 -10.74
C ASP A 52 -3.78 1.01 -10.70
N LEU A 53 -3.05 2.11 -10.95
CA LEU A 53 -1.60 2.14 -10.84
C LEU A 53 -1.14 1.94 -9.40
N LEU A 54 -1.76 2.61 -8.42
CA LEU A 54 -1.51 2.39 -7.00
C LEU A 54 -1.73 0.92 -6.60
N HIS A 55 -2.83 0.32 -7.06
CA HIS A 55 -3.13 -1.08 -6.81
C HIS A 55 -2.03 -1.98 -7.40
N VAL A 56 -1.62 -1.76 -8.66
CA VAL A 56 -0.52 -2.50 -9.30
C VAL A 56 0.81 -2.34 -8.54
N ILE A 57 1.14 -1.15 -8.04
CA ILE A 57 2.35 -0.90 -7.23
C ILE A 57 2.32 -1.73 -5.94
N VAL A 58 1.19 -1.78 -5.23
CA VAL A 58 1.03 -2.56 -3.99
C VAL A 58 1.08 -4.06 -4.29
N LEU A 59 0.39 -4.55 -5.33
CA LEU A 59 0.46 -5.95 -5.77
C LEU A 59 1.90 -6.37 -6.11
N HIS A 60 2.64 -5.50 -6.78
CA HIS A 60 4.04 -5.76 -7.11
C HIS A 60 4.93 -5.84 -5.86
N ALA A 61 4.71 -4.97 -4.87
CA ALA A 61 5.41 -5.00 -3.58
C ALA A 61 5.11 -6.29 -2.80
N ILE A 62 3.84 -6.72 -2.71
CA ILE A 62 3.47 -7.98 -2.04
C ILE A 62 4.09 -9.18 -2.76
N ASN A 63 4.10 -9.20 -4.10
CA ASN A 63 4.75 -10.26 -4.86
C ASN A 63 6.29 -10.30 -4.67
N GLU A 64 6.92 -9.15 -4.42
CA GLU A 64 8.34 -9.09 -4.03
C GLU A 64 8.56 -9.74 -2.64
N LEU A 65 7.71 -9.45 -1.66
CA LEU A 65 7.76 -10.10 -0.34
C LEU A 65 7.58 -11.62 -0.44
N LYS A 66 6.64 -12.09 -1.28
CA LYS A 66 6.44 -13.52 -1.52
C LYS A 66 7.67 -14.19 -2.15
N ARG A 67 8.38 -13.50 -3.04
CA ARG A 67 9.68 -13.97 -3.57
C ARG A 67 10.78 -14.00 -2.50
N LYS A 68 10.68 -13.17 -1.46
CA LYS A 68 11.55 -13.17 -0.28
C LYS A 68 11.13 -14.19 0.79
N GLY A 69 10.12 -15.03 0.53
CA GLY A 69 9.67 -16.10 1.42
C GLY A 69 8.43 -15.77 2.27
N SER A 70 7.87 -14.57 2.15
CA SER A 70 6.62 -14.22 2.84
C SER A 70 5.46 -15.12 2.41
N ARG A 71 4.64 -15.51 3.39
CA ARG A 71 3.43 -16.32 3.17
C ARG A 71 2.18 -15.50 2.96
N ALA A 72 2.31 -14.18 2.76
CA ALA A 72 1.22 -13.26 2.51
C ALA A 72 0.25 -13.79 1.45
N GLN A 73 -0.98 -14.08 1.87
CA GLN A 73 -2.06 -14.41 0.96
C GLN A 73 -2.58 -13.13 0.33
N LEU A 74 -2.43 -13.03 -0.98
CA LEU A 74 -2.95 -11.91 -1.75
C LEU A 74 -4.44 -12.16 -1.99
N GLN A 75 -5.25 -11.81 -0.99
CA GLN A 75 -6.68 -11.61 -1.21
C GLN A 75 -6.86 -10.38 -2.10
N VAL A 76 -7.94 -10.34 -2.89
CA VAL A 76 -8.26 -9.19 -3.74
C VAL A 76 -8.33 -7.95 -2.83
N LEU A 77 -7.41 -6.99 -3.02
CA LEU A 77 -7.49 -5.74 -2.27
C LEU A 77 -8.84 -5.11 -2.60
N PRO A 78 -9.68 -4.80 -1.59
CA PRO A 78 -11.04 -4.34 -1.84
C PRO A 78 -11.01 -3.10 -2.72
N LEU A 79 -11.92 -3.03 -3.68
CA LEU A 79 -12.05 -1.89 -4.58
C LEU A 79 -12.28 -0.62 -3.76
N ILE A 80 -11.23 0.20 -3.64
CA ILE A 80 -11.25 1.51 -2.99
C ILE A 80 -12.39 2.32 -3.63
N ASN A 81 -13.28 2.90 -2.82
CA ASN A 81 -14.65 3.39 -3.13
C ASN A 81 -14.84 4.34 -4.35
N GLY A 82 -14.63 3.89 -5.60
CA GLY A 82 -15.01 4.55 -6.87
C GLY A 82 -14.48 5.97 -7.28
N ARG A 83 -14.32 6.95 -6.38
CA ARG A 83 -14.31 8.42 -6.65
C ARG A 83 -13.21 9.05 -7.56
N LYS A 84 -11.99 8.49 -7.68
CA LYS A 84 -10.68 9.22 -7.62
C LYS A 84 -10.25 9.58 -6.18
N MET A 85 -9.04 10.12 -5.99
CA MET A 85 -8.69 10.96 -4.85
C MET A 85 -8.13 12.29 -5.35
N GLU A 86 -8.53 13.41 -4.73
CA GLU A 86 -8.10 14.77 -5.08
C GLU A 86 -7.01 15.25 -4.12
N ALA A 87 -6.22 16.27 -4.51
CA ALA A 87 -5.16 16.81 -3.64
C ALA A 87 -5.69 17.35 -2.29
N SER A 88 -6.94 17.83 -2.27
CA SER A 88 -7.64 18.27 -1.05
C SER A 88 -7.92 17.15 -0.04
N ASP A 89 -7.88 15.88 -0.46
CA ASP A 89 -8.11 14.73 0.44
C ASP A 89 -6.92 14.46 1.38
N PHE A 90 -5.82 15.20 1.22
CA PHE A 90 -4.57 15.11 1.98
C PHE A 90 -4.29 16.37 2.81
N THR A 91 -5.14 17.39 2.71
CA THR A 91 -5.10 18.61 3.52
C THR A 91 -6.23 18.58 4.53
N ALA A 92 -5.98 17.93 5.66
CA ALA A 92 -6.76 18.08 6.89
C ALA A 92 -5.83 18.65 7.97
N ASP A 93 -6.36 19.61 8.74
CA ASP A 93 -5.67 20.26 9.88
C ASP A 93 -5.26 19.26 10.99
#